data_AF-A0A3D5UAF0-F1
#
_entry.id   AF-A0A3D5UAF0-F1
#
_cell.length_a   1.000
_cell.length_b   1.000
_cell.length_c   1.000
_cell.angle_alpha   90.00
_cell.angle_beta   90.00
_cell.angle_gamma   90.00
#
_symmetry.space_group_name_H-M   'P 1'
#
loop_
_entity.id
_entity.type
_entity.pdbx_description
1 polymer ?
#
loop_
_entity_poly.entity_id
_entity_poly.type
_entity_poly.pdbx_seq_one_letter_code
_entity_poly.pdbx_strand_id
1 'polypeptide(L)'
;MYRNKVYSLNHSKPYISIWDPFFGTPRQINISNNNWSSDFVPSRDLSPEPAYTYLPIWEPGIPLQLLEDEAFQLLEEAMAAADIMDYIVAEQKLKQIIEEYPETLVCIEASKQLLILVEKYNQNYDALALYYTTYPTLRDDPTLAKIADYLANFCKMKSGDYPEAIQFFEDLILNPPSLPDSVFAVIDAGYAYLLMAQISDKSSFVGELKWLKPASVSAYLSNRNALINNRLSDTTDNSHSTPGIPNAIRISNYP
;
A
#
# COMPACT_ATOMS: atom_id res chain seq x y z
N MET A 1 2.99 23.73 12.50
CA MET A 1 2.48 23.69 13.89
C MET A 1 3.14 22.51 14.56
N TYR A 2 3.87 22.74 15.66
CA TYR A 2 4.57 21.66 16.36
C TYR A 2 3.58 20.88 17.22
N ARG A 3 3.57 19.55 17.08
CA ARG A 3 2.77 18.64 17.91
C ARG A 3 3.70 18.00 18.92
N ASN A 4 3.50 18.27 20.20
CA ASN A 4 4.31 17.68 21.26
C ASN A 4 3.44 16.73 22.12
N LYS A 5 4.08 15.69 22.65
CA LYS A 5 3.51 14.86 23.71
C LYS A 5 4.04 15.37 25.04
N VAL A 6 3.15 15.90 25.88
CA VAL A 6 3.48 16.44 27.21
C VAL A 6 2.82 15.55 28.25
N TYR A 7 3.63 14.96 29.12
CA TYR A 7 3.13 14.11 30.20
C TYR A 7 4.09 14.16 31.38
N SER A 8 3.55 14.03 32.59
CA SER A 8 4.31 13.81 33.82
C SER A 8 3.61 12.72 34.63
N LEU A 9 4.39 11.77 35.14
CA LEU A 9 3.91 10.73 36.06
C LEU A 9 3.55 11.29 37.45
N ASN A 10 3.92 12.55 37.72
CA ASN A 10 3.73 13.19 39.01
C ASN A 10 3.13 14.59 38.80
N HIS A 11 1.83 14.73 39.10
CA HIS A 11 1.06 15.97 38.99
C HIS A 11 1.20 16.88 40.22
N SER A 12 2.24 16.69 41.04
CA SER A 12 2.55 17.60 42.16
C SER A 12 2.99 18.99 41.71
N LYS A 13 3.26 19.18 40.41
CA LYS A 13 3.61 20.47 39.80
C LYS A 13 2.84 20.64 38.48
N PRO A 14 2.49 21.89 38.12
CA PRO A 14 1.93 22.17 36.82
C PRO A 14 2.92 21.77 35.72
N TYR A 15 2.41 21.22 34.62
CA TYR A 15 3.19 20.86 33.44
C TYR A 15 3.83 22.11 32.82
N ILE A 16 3.09 23.22 32.80
CA ILE A 16 3.58 24.51 32.32
C ILE A 16 3.25 25.58 33.36
N SER A 17 4.27 26.32 33.77
CA SER A 17 4.13 27.48 34.64
C SER A 17 4.85 28.68 34.05
N ILE A 18 4.25 29.85 34.16
CA ILE A 18 4.92 31.12 33.90
C ILE A 18 5.22 31.81 35.24
N TRP A 19 6.44 32.32 35.35
CA TRP A 19 6.96 32.97 36.56
C TRP A 19 6.91 34.50 36.46
N ASP A 20 6.13 35.04 35.51
CA ASP A 20 6.18 36.45 35.17
C ASP A 20 5.04 37.26 35.82
N PRO A 21 5.32 38.35 36.56
CA PRO A 21 4.29 39.16 37.22
C PRO A 21 3.59 40.17 36.29
N PHE A 22 3.60 40.00 34.96
CA PHE A 22 3.00 40.96 34.02
C PHE A 22 1.46 40.95 34.02
N PHE A 23 0.88 41.60 35.03
CA PHE A 23 -0.46 42.18 34.97
C PHE A 23 -0.41 43.41 34.04
N GLY A 24 -0.57 43.22 32.73
CA GLY A 24 -0.55 44.37 31.82
C GLY A 24 -1.06 44.16 30.41
N THR A 25 -0.89 42.96 29.82
CA THR A 25 -1.57 42.59 28.57
C THR A 25 -1.87 41.09 28.56
N PRO A 26 -3.11 40.66 28.25
CA PRO A 26 -3.50 39.26 28.25
C PRO A 26 -3.00 38.59 26.97
N ARG A 27 -1.69 38.35 26.86
CA ARG A 27 -1.18 37.51 25.78
C ARG A 27 -1.37 36.06 26.18
N GLN A 28 -2.47 35.45 25.74
CA GLN A 28 -2.66 34.01 25.89
C GLN A 28 -1.56 33.27 25.11
N ILE A 29 -0.89 32.35 25.78
CA ILE A 29 0.12 31.46 25.21
C ILE A 29 -0.63 30.30 24.54
N ASN A 30 -0.52 30.20 23.21
CA ASN A 30 -1.14 29.11 22.48
C ASN A 30 -0.28 27.85 22.58
N ILE A 31 -0.81 26.85 23.29
CA ILE A 31 -0.28 25.50 23.48
C ILE A 31 -1.26 24.44 22.93
N SER A 32 -2.15 24.84 22.02
CA SER A 32 -3.05 23.92 21.32
C SER A 32 -2.28 22.91 20.47
N ASN A 33 -2.93 21.80 20.13
CA ASN A 33 -2.39 20.71 19.33
C ASN A 33 -1.21 19.97 19.98
N ASN A 34 -1.16 20.00 21.31
CA ASN A 34 -0.35 19.07 22.10
C ASN A 34 -1.20 17.89 22.56
N ASN A 35 -0.58 16.72 22.71
CA ASN A 35 -1.16 15.58 23.40
C ASN A 35 -0.78 15.67 24.88
N TRP A 36 -1.77 15.70 25.75
CA TRP A 36 -1.59 15.91 27.18
C TRP A 36 -1.73 14.63 28.03
N SER A 37 -1.76 13.46 27.38
CA SER A 37 -2.14 12.19 28.01
C SER A 37 -3.60 12.16 28.50
N SER A 38 -4.02 11.04 29.08
CA SER A 38 -5.40 10.77 29.51
C SER A 38 -5.83 11.49 30.80
N ASP A 39 -4.90 12.09 31.53
CA ASP A 39 -5.09 12.62 32.89
C ASP A 39 -4.92 14.14 32.99
N PHE A 40 -4.87 14.85 31.87
CA PHE A 40 -4.70 16.31 31.84
C PHE A 40 -5.88 17.06 32.47
N VAL A 41 -5.56 17.92 33.44
CA VAL A 41 -6.52 18.79 34.13
C VAL A 41 -5.97 20.23 34.05
N PRO A 42 -6.52 21.10 33.18
CA PRO A 42 -5.99 22.45 32.92
C PRO A 42 -5.75 23.28 34.19
N SER A 43 -6.68 23.25 35.14
CA SER A 43 -6.61 24.00 36.40
C SER A 43 -5.53 23.50 37.37
N ARG A 44 -5.01 22.29 37.18
CA ARG A 44 -3.91 21.70 37.95
C ARG A 44 -2.58 21.78 37.20
N ASP A 45 -2.63 21.50 35.90
CA ASP A 45 -1.44 21.28 35.08
C ASP A 45 -0.96 22.57 34.38
N LEU A 46 -1.74 23.65 34.41
CA LEU A 46 -1.37 24.96 33.88
C LEU A 46 -1.43 26.03 34.98
N SER A 47 -0.36 26.82 35.10
CA SER A 47 -0.28 27.87 36.13
C SER A 47 0.22 29.22 35.58
N PRO A 48 -0.62 30.26 35.54
CA PRO A 48 -2.07 30.25 35.77
C PRO A 48 -2.85 29.79 34.52
N GLU A 49 -3.86 28.93 34.68
CA GLU A 49 -4.68 28.39 33.58
C GLU A 49 -5.15 29.44 32.55
N PRO A 50 -5.69 30.62 32.94
CA PRO A 50 -6.23 31.59 31.98
C PRO A 50 -5.18 32.20 31.04
N ALA A 51 -3.89 31.99 31.32
CA ALA A 51 -2.81 32.45 30.46
C ALA A 51 -2.61 31.58 29.21
N TYR A 52 -3.33 30.47 29.05
CA TYR A 52 -3.08 29.49 27.99
C TYR A 52 -4.30 29.19 27.12
N THR A 53 -4.07 29.02 25.82
CA THR A 53 -5.03 28.40 24.89
C THR A 53 -4.55 26.98 24.59
N TYR A 54 -5.24 25.95 25.09
CA TYR A 54 -4.80 24.55 25.01
C TYR A 54 -5.67 23.65 24.14
N LEU A 55 -6.80 24.16 23.63
CA LEU A 55 -7.68 23.45 22.70
C LEU A 55 -7.38 23.83 21.24
N PRO A 56 -7.50 22.89 20.28
CA PRO A 56 -7.83 21.48 20.47
C PRO A 56 -6.66 20.66 21.07
N ILE A 57 -6.98 19.56 21.75
CA ILE A 57 -5.99 18.55 22.17
C ILE A 57 -5.71 17.65 20.98
N TRP A 58 -4.43 17.37 20.72
CA TRP A 58 -4.04 16.40 19.71
C TRP A 58 -4.07 15.00 20.31
N GLU A 59 -4.79 14.07 19.70
CA GLU A 59 -4.70 12.64 20.00
C GLU A 59 -3.87 11.96 18.90
N PRO A 60 -2.71 11.35 19.22
CA PRO A 60 -1.81 10.75 18.24
C PRO A 60 -2.39 9.49 17.57
N GLY A 61 -3.56 9.01 17.98
CA GLY A 61 -4.14 7.77 17.51
C GLY A 61 -3.35 6.55 17.98
N ILE A 62 -3.65 5.40 17.39
CA ILE A 62 -2.90 4.16 17.62
C ILE A 62 -1.58 4.24 16.81
N PRO A 63 -0.43 3.89 17.38
CA PRO A 63 0.82 3.84 16.62
C PRO A 63 0.70 2.86 15.44
N LEU A 64 1.11 3.29 14.24
CA LEU A 64 1.05 2.45 13.04
C LEU A 64 1.73 1.09 13.25
N GLN A 65 2.84 1.04 13.99
CA GLN A 65 3.53 -0.22 14.29
C GLN A 65 2.63 -1.22 15.02
N LEU A 66 1.80 -0.76 15.96
CA LEU A 66 0.89 -1.65 16.69
C LEU A 66 -0.16 -2.23 15.74
N LEU A 67 -0.70 -1.40 14.85
CA LEU A 67 -1.63 -1.83 13.81
C LEU A 67 -0.98 -2.81 12.83
N GLU A 68 0.29 -2.59 12.46
CA GLU A 68 1.03 -3.54 11.61
C GLU A 68 1.26 -4.87 12.31
N ASP A 69 1.62 -4.86 13.60
CA ASP A 69 1.83 -6.10 14.37
C ASP A 69 0.53 -6.91 14.50
N GLU A 70 -0.60 -6.25 14.79
CA GLU A 70 -1.92 -6.88 14.88
C GLU A 70 -2.37 -7.44 13.52
N ALA A 71 -2.23 -6.65 12.44
CA ALA A 71 -2.56 -7.09 11.09
C ALA A 71 -1.67 -8.26 10.63
N PHE A 72 -0.37 -8.24 10.99
CA PHE A 72 0.57 -9.30 10.64
C PHE A 72 0.21 -10.62 11.31
N GLN A 73 -0.19 -10.60 12.59
CA GLN A 73 -0.68 -11.79 13.26
C GLN A 73 -1.91 -12.37 12.55
N LEU A 74 -2.86 -11.51 12.14
CA LEU A 74 -4.04 -11.95 11.41
C LEU A 74 -3.68 -12.54 10.03
N LEU A 75 -2.64 -12.01 9.37
CA LEU A 75 -2.10 -12.56 8.12
C LEU A 75 -1.51 -13.95 8.35
N GLU A 76 -0.71 -14.16 9.39
CA GLU A 76 -0.15 -15.48 9.72
C GLU A 76 -1.27 -16.51 9.96
N GLU A 77 -2.33 -16.11 10.66
CA GLU A 77 -3.50 -16.97 10.86
C GLU A 77 -4.24 -17.30 9.56
N ALA A 78 -4.34 -16.33 8.64
CA ALA A 78 -4.94 -16.54 7.32
C ALA A 78 -4.10 -17.54 6.49
N MET A 79 -2.78 -17.39 6.52
CA MET A 79 -1.85 -18.28 5.82
C MET A 79 -1.89 -19.70 6.40
N ALA A 80 -1.91 -19.83 7.74
CA ALA A 80 -2.05 -21.12 8.40
C ALA A 80 -3.37 -21.82 8.04
N ALA A 81 -4.47 -21.06 7.93
CA ALA A 81 -5.76 -21.59 7.45
C ALA A 81 -5.67 -22.06 5.99
N ALA A 82 -5.02 -21.28 5.12
CA ALA A 82 -4.80 -21.67 3.72
C ALA A 82 -3.94 -22.94 3.58
N ASP A 83 -2.94 -23.12 4.45
CA ASP A 83 -2.06 -24.30 4.46
C ASP A 83 -2.80 -25.60 4.81
N ILE A 84 -3.82 -25.52 5.68
CA ILE A 84 -4.71 -26.65 5.98
C ILE A 84 -5.93 -26.73 5.03
N MET A 85 -5.90 -25.95 3.94
CA MET A 85 -6.95 -25.86 2.92
C MET A 85 -8.30 -25.33 3.42
N ASP A 86 -8.32 -24.64 4.55
CA ASP A 86 -9.49 -23.90 5.01
C ASP A 86 -9.54 -22.51 4.34
N TYR A 87 -9.83 -22.54 3.04
CA TYR A 87 -9.81 -21.35 2.20
C TYR A 87 -10.91 -20.34 2.56
N ILE A 88 -12.01 -20.78 3.18
CA ILE A 88 -13.08 -19.88 3.62
C ILE A 88 -12.58 -19.04 4.79
N VAL A 89 -11.96 -19.66 5.80
CA VAL A 89 -11.39 -18.93 6.94
C VAL A 89 -10.24 -18.03 6.50
N ALA A 90 -9.38 -18.52 5.59
CA ALA A 90 -8.30 -17.71 5.04
C ALA A 90 -8.83 -16.45 4.34
N GLU A 91 -9.85 -16.60 3.47
CA GLU A 91 -10.44 -15.47 2.75
C GLU A 91 -11.08 -14.45 3.71
N GLN A 92 -11.79 -14.93 4.73
CA GLN A 92 -12.39 -14.07 5.75
C GLN A 92 -11.34 -13.24 6.48
N LYS A 93 -10.25 -13.87 6.92
CA LYS A 93 -9.16 -13.16 7.62
C LYS A 93 -8.45 -12.15 6.73
N LEU A 94 -8.17 -12.50 5.48
CA LEU A 94 -7.56 -11.56 4.53
C LEU A 94 -8.46 -10.35 4.26
N LYS A 95 -9.78 -10.55 4.12
CA LYS A 95 -10.75 -9.46 3.97
C LYS A 95 -10.86 -8.62 5.24
N GLN A 96 -10.78 -9.24 6.42
CA GLN A 96 -10.75 -8.53 7.69
C GLN A 96 -9.52 -7.61 7.80
N ILE A 97 -8.34 -8.05 7.35
CA ILE A 97 -7.14 -7.19 7.30
C ILE A 97 -7.41 -5.94 6.45
N ILE A 98 -8.01 -6.13 5.28
CA ILE A 98 -8.31 -5.03 4.35
C ILE A 98 -9.33 -4.06 4.95
N GLU A 99 -10.31 -4.55 5.71
CA GLU A 99 -11.33 -3.74 6.34
C GLU A 99 -10.81 -2.96 7.55
N GLU A 100 -10.08 -3.63 8.44
CA GLU A 100 -9.73 -3.10 9.77
C GLU A 100 -8.37 -2.38 9.80
N TYR A 101 -7.45 -2.71 8.88
CA TYR A 101 -6.07 -2.19 8.90
C TYR A 101 -5.62 -1.57 7.56
N PRO A 102 -6.42 -0.67 6.93
CA PRO A 102 -6.15 -0.20 5.57
C PRO A 102 -4.87 0.61 5.42
N GLU A 103 -4.43 1.31 6.47
CA GLU A 103 -3.17 2.08 6.45
C GLU A 103 -1.89 1.24 6.51
N THR A 104 -2.00 -0.07 6.79
CA THR A 104 -0.83 -0.95 6.99
C THR A 104 -0.27 -1.48 5.67
N LEU A 105 1.03 -1.77 5.63
CA LEU A 105 1.60 -2.51 4.50
C LEU A 105 1.04 -3.94 4.39
N VAL A 106 0.54 -4.47 5.51
CA VAL A 106 -0.09 -5.80 5.59
C VAL A 106 -1.40 -5.84 4.80
N CYS A 107 -2.17 -4.75 4.73
CA CYS A 107 -3.36 -4.66 3.87
C CYS A 107 -3.03 -4.89 2.39
N ILE A 108 -1.93 -4.30 1.91
CA ILE A 108 -1.47 -4.50 0.52
C ILE A 108 -1.11 -5.98 0.30
N GLU A 109 -0.42 -6.60 1.25
CA GLU A 109 -0.06 -8.01 1.16
C GLU A 109 -1.30 -8.91 1.21
N ALA A 110 -2.23 -8.66 2.13
CA ALA A 110 -3.47 -9.40 2.23
C ALA A 110 -4.30 -9.33 0.94
N SER A 111 -4.34 -8.15 0.31
CA SER A 111 -4.97 -7.96 -1.00
C SER A 111 -4.29 -8.82 -2.08
N LYS A 112 -2.96 -8.91 -2.12
CA LYS A 112 -2.27 -9.81 -3.06
C LYS A 112 -2.53 -11.29 -2.77
N GLN A 113 -2.54 -11.67 -1.49
CA GLN A 113 -2.79 -13.05 -1.07
C GLN A 113 -4.20 -13.52 -1.43
N LEU A 114 -5.20 -12.64 -1.45
CA LEU A 114 -6.55 -12.98 -1.92
C LEU A 114 -6.55 -13.49 -3.37
N LEU A 115 -5.75 -12.90 -4.25
CA LEU A 115 -5.62 -13.37 -5.64
C LEU A 115 -5.06 -14.79 -5.71
N ILE A 116 -3.99 -15.05 -4.95
CA ILE A 116 -3.33 -16.36 -4.88
C ILE A 116 -4.28 -17.41 -4.27
N LEU A 117 -5.05 -17.02 -3.25
CA LEU A 117 -6.03 -17.87 -2.59
C LEU A 117 -7.17 -18.27 -3.56
N VAL A 118 -7.74 -17.30 -4.27
CA VAL A 118 -8.81 -17.54 -5.25
C VAL A 118 -8.34 -18.46 -6.37
N GLU A 119 -7.10 -18.32 -6.83
CA GLU A 119 -6.50 -19.21 -7.85
C GLU A 119 -6.44 -20.68 -7.39
N LYS A 120 -6.14 -20.92 -6.10
CA LYS A 120 -6.06 -22.27 -5.52
C LYS A 120 -7.42 -22.89 -5.20
N TYR A 121 -8.39 -22.07 -4.82
CA TYR A 121 -9.66 -22.54 -4.26
C TYR A 121 -10.79 -22.66 -5.29
N ASN A 122 -11.28 -21.53 -5.80
CA ASN A 122 -12.55 -21.48 -6.52
C ASN A 122 -12.47 -20.83 -7.91
N GLN A 123 -11.34 -20.18 -8.22
CA GLN A 123 -11.07 -19.49 -9.49
C GLN A 123 -12.15 -18.47 -9.88
N ASN A 124 -12.90 -17.94 -8.90
CA ASN A 124 -13.93 -16.94 -9.11
C ASN A 124 -13.30 -15.54 -9.22
N TYR A 125 -12.53 -15.34 -10.29
CA TYR A 125 -11.82 -14.10 -10.54
C TYR A 125 -12.77 -12.92 -10.81
N ASP A 126 -13.96 -13.17 -11.35
CA ASP A 126 -14.96 -12.11 -11.58
C ASP A 126 -15.46 -11.52 -10.26
N ALA A 127 -15.78 -12.37 -9.28
CA ALA A 127 -16.17 -11.90 -7.95
C ALA A 127 -15.03 -11.16 -7.25
N LEU A 128 -13.79 -11.63 -7.42
CA LEU A 128 -12.62 -10.96 -6.83
C LEU A 128 -12.32 -9.60 -7.49
N ALA A 129 -12.42 -9.52 -8.83
CA ALA A 129 -12.29 -8.25 -9.55
C ALA A 129 -13.37 -7.25 -9.13
N LEU A 130 -14.61 -7.72 -8.94
CA LEU A 130 -15.69 -6.88 -8.42
C LEU A 130 -15.37 -6.37 -7.02
N TYR A 131 -14.85 -7.23 -6.14
CA TYR A 131 -14.43 -6.82 -4.79
C TYR A 131 -13.38 -5.70 -4.84
N TYR A 132 -12.30 -5.85 -5.62
CA TYR A 132 -11.26 -4.82 -5.74
C TYR A 132 -11.76 -3.49 -6.33
N THR A 133 -12.76 -3.54 -7.22
CA THR A 133 -13.27 -2.33 -7.91
C THR A 133 -14.38 -1.62 -7.15
N THR A 134 -15.02 -2.28 -6.16
CA THR A 134 -16.20 -1.75 -5.47
C THR A 134 -16.07 -1.62 -3.96
N TYR A 135 -15.12 -2.31 -3.33
CA TYR A 135 -15.02 -2.28 -1.86
C TYR A 135 -14.48 -0.94 -1.35
N PRO A 136 -15.24 -0.17 -0.54
CA PRO A 136 -14.93 1.22 -0.21
C PRO A 136 -13.51 1.43 0.33
N THR A 137 -13.07 0.57 1.25
CA THR A 137 -11.74 0.68 1.88
C THR A 137 -10.60 0.63 0.87
N LEU A 138 -10.77 -0.11 -0.23
CA LEU A 138 -9.78 -0.18 -1.32
C LEU A 138 -9.89 0.98 -2.31
N ARG A 139 -10.99 1.74 -2.29
CA ARG A 139 -11.26 2.82 -3.26
C ARG A 139 -11.04 4.22 -2.67
N ASP A 140 -11.17 4.38 -1.36
CA ASP A 140 -11.12 5.68 -0.69
C ASP A 140 -9.69 6.24 -0.59
N ASP A 141 -8.67 5.37 -0.53
CA ASP A 141 -7.26 5.77 -0.59
C ASP A 141 -6.70 5.63 -2.03
N PRO A 142 -6.09 6.69 -2.60
CA PRO A 142 -5.55 6.63 -3.97
C PRO A 142 -4.44 5.58 -4.19
N THR A 143 -3.65 5.27 -3.16
CA THR A 143 -2.58 4.27 -3.25
C THR A 143 -3.18 2.87 -3.27
N LEU A 144 -4.14 2.59 -2.38
CA LEU A 144 -4.89 1.33 -2.37
C LEU A 144 -5.72 1.17 -3.65
N ALA A 145 -6.37 2.22 -4.14
CA ALA A 145 -7.17 2.18 -5.35
C ALA A 145 -6.33 1.76 -6.56
N LYS A 146 -5.12 2.32 -6.67
CA LYS A 146 -4.17 1.93 -7.71
C LYS A 146 -3.79 0.45 -7.60
N ILE A 147 -3.45 -0.04 -6.40
CA ILE A 147 -3.12 -1.46 -6.18
C ILE A 147 -4.31 -2.36 -6.53
N ALA A 148 -5.51 -1.99 -6.11
CA ALA A 148 -6.74 -2.70 -6.38
C ALA A 148 -7.07 -2.74 -7.89
N ASP A 149 -6.83 -1.66 -8.63
CA ASP A 149 -6.99 -1.63 -10.09
C ASP A 149 -6.06 -2.63 -10.79
N TYR A 150 -4.79 -2.70 -10.38
CA TYR A 150 -3.86 -3.71 -10.89
C TYR A 150 -4.30 -5.14 -10.54
N LEU A 151 -4.72 -5.39 -9.30
CA LEU A 151 -5.19 -6.72 -8.87
C LEU A 151 -6.46 -7.15 -9.60
N ALA A 152 -7.40 -6.22 -9.83
CA ALA A 152 -8.56 -6.45 -10.68
C ALA A 152 -8.16 -6.76 -12.12
N ASN A 153 -7.13 -6.09 -12.65
CA ASN A 153 -6.61 -6.39 -13.99
C ASN A 153 -5.96 -7.79 -14.05
N PHE A 154 -5.23 -8.20 -13.01
CA PHE A 154 -4.72 -9.57 -12.92
C PHE A 154 -5.83 -10.61 -12.86
N CYS A 155 -6.96 -10.31 -12.19
CA CYS A 155 -8.14 -11.18 -12.22
C CYS A 155 -8.64 -11.39 -13.66
N LYS A 156 -8.72 -10.32 -14.47
CA LYS A 156 -9.06 -10.41 -15.91
C LYS A 156 -8.08 -11.28 -16.68
N MET A 157 -6.78 -11.12 -16.45
CA MET A 157 -5.76 -11.98 -17.08
C MET A 157 -5.97 -13.45 -16.72
N LYS A 158 -6.29 -13.74 -15.45
CA LYS A 158 -6.51 -15.10 -14.94
C LYS A 158 -7.83 -15.72 -15.44
N SER A 159 -8.89 -14.94 -15.62
CA SER A 159 -10.14 -15.39 -16.29
C SER A 159 -10.01 -15.44 -17.82
N GLY A 160 -8.87 -15.01 -18.36
CA GLY A 160 -8.57 -15.01 -19.78
C GLY A 160 -9.23 -13.87 -20.55
N ASP A 161 -9.67 -12.83 -19.87
CA ASP A 161 -10.21 -11.59 -20.44
C ASP A 161 -9.08 -10.65 -20.87
N TYR A 162 -8.25 -11.16 -21.79
CA TYR A 162 -7.04 -10.49 -22.24
C TYR A 162 -7.27 -9.18 -23.00
N PRO A 163 -8.32 -9.00 -23.83
CA PRO A 163 -8.53 -7.73 -24.51
C PRO A 163 -8.65 -6.56 -23.52
N GLU A 164 -9.47 -6.73 -22.49
CA GLU A 164 -9.72 -5.78 -21.41
C GLU A 164 -8.46 -5.59 -20.56
N ALA A 165 -7.72 -6.67 -20.29
CA ALA A 165 -6.49 -6.59 -19.52
C ALA A 165 -5.37 -5.83 -20.25
N ILE A 166 -5.25 -6.05 -21.56
CA ILE A 166 -4.29 -5.36 -22.43
C ILE A 166 -4.68 -3.89 -22.56
N GLN A 167 -5.97 -3.57 -22.76
CA GLN A 167 -6.44 -2.19 -22.84
C GLN A 167 -6.08 -1.39 -21.59
N PHE A 168 -6.24 -1.97 -20.39
CA PHE A 168 -5.83 -1.33 -19.14
C PHE A 168 -4.33 -0.93 -19.15
N PHE A 169 -3.45 -1.82 -19.60
CA PHE A 169 -2.03 -1.51 -19.68
C PHE A 169 -1.73 -0.47 -20.77
N GLU A 170 -2.42 -0.52 -21.92
CA GLU A 170 -2.26 0.49 -22.97
C GLU A 170 -2.68 1.88 -22.50
N ASP A 171 -3.80 1.99 -21.78
CA ASP A 171 -4.27 3.25 -21.17
C ASP A 171 -3.25 3.79 -20.17
N LEU A 172 -2.67 2.91 -19.36
CA LEU A 172 -1.65 3.25 -18.38
C LEU A 172 -0.32 3.69 -19.04
N ILE A 173 0.04 3.12 -20.18
CA ILE A 173 1.21 3.54 -20.97
C ILE A 173 0.99 4.92 -21.58
N LEU A 174 -0.22 5.19 -22.06
CA LEU A 174 -0.57 6.47 -22.71
C LEU A 174 -0.70 7.61 -21.70
N ASN A 175 -1.20 7.32 -20.49
CA ASN A 175 -1.42 8.31 -19.43
C ASN A 175 -0.83 7.86 -18.08
N PRO A 176 0.51 7.72 -17.97
CA PRO A 176 1.12 7.13 -16.78
C PRO A 176 1.16 8.11 -15.59
N PRO A 177 0.79 7.66 -14.37
CA PRO A 177 1.00 8.46 -13.16
C PRO A 177 2.48 8.70 -12.86
N SER A 178 3.35 7.76 -13.25
CA SER A 178 4.79 7.87 -13.09
C SER A 178 5.54 7.07 -14.16
N LEU A 179 6.82 7.39 -14.36
CA LEU A 179 7.66 6.64 -15.28
C LEU A 179 7.74 5.14 -14.94
N PRO A 180 7.96 4.72 -13.66
CA PRO A 180 7.87 3.30 -13.30
C PRO A 180 6.58 2.63 -13.75
N ASP A 181 5.44 3.28 -13.56
CA ASP A 181 4.12 2.72 -13.95
C ASP A 181 4.05 2.42 -15.44
N SER A 182 4.50 3.36 -16.28
CA SER A 182 4.56 3.14 -17.74
C SER A 182 5.46 1.97 -18.13
N VAL A 183 6.61 1.81 -17.48
CA VAL A 183 7.58 0.75 -17.79
C VAL A 183 7.03 -0.61 -17.39
N PHE A 184 6.46 -0.72 -16.18
CA PHE A 184 5.85 -1.97 -15.73
C PHE A 184 4.62 -2.32 -16.56
N ALA A 185 3.81 -1.33 -16.97
CA ALA A 185 2.68 -1.57 -17.89
C ALA A 185 3.12 -2.14 -19.24
N VAL A 186 4.24 -1.68 -19.81
CA VAL A 186 4.83 -2.27 -21.04
C VAL A 186 5.22 -3.73 -20.83
N ILE A 187 5.86 -4.02 -19.68
CA ILE A 187 6.28 -5.39 -19.33
C ILE A 187 5.06 -6.29 -19.15
N ASP A 188 4.07 -5.84 -18.37
CA ASP A 188 2.89 -6.62 -18.04
C ASP A 188 1.98 -6.83 -19.26
N ALA A 189 1.85 -5.84 -20.15
CA ALA A 189 1.15 -6.01 -21.43
C ALA A 189 1.83 -7.09 -22.30
N GLY A 190 3.16 -7.05 -22.41
CA GLY A 190 3.92 -8.05 -23.15
C GLY A 190 3.73 -9.46 -22.59
N TYR A 191 3.67 -9.59 -21.25
CA TYR A 191 3.38 -10.86 -20.60
C TYR A 191 1.92 -11.32 -20.82
N ALA A 192 0.94 -10.41 -20.75
CA ALA A 192 -0.46 -10.71 -21.04
C ALA A 192 -0.64 -11.26 -22.46
N TYR A 193 0.06 -10.69 -23.45
CA TYR A 193 0.08 -11.24 -24.82
C TYR A 193 0.67 -12.66 -24.88
N LEU A 194 1.72 -12.97 -24.11
CA LEU A 194 2.29 -14.32 -24.06
C LEU A 194 1.32 -15.32 -23.44
N LEU A 195 0.65 -14.95 -22.35
CA LEU A 195 -0.37 -15.80 -21.72
C LEU A 195 -1.55 -16.04 -22.67
N MET A 196 -2.05 -14.99 -23.32
CA MET A 196 -3.11 -15.08 -24.32
C MET A 196 -2.76 -16.03 -25.47
N ALA A 197 -1.50 -16.01 -25.93
CA ALA A 197 -1.02 -16.88 -27.01
C ALA A 197 -0.99 -18.38 -26.62
N GLN A 198 -0.95 -18.71 -25.32
CA GLN A 198 -1.04 -20.09 -24.85
C GLN A 198 -2.47 -20.65 -24.91
N ILE A 199 -3.48 -19.77 -25.03
CA ILE A 199 -4.88 -20.15 -25.13
C ILE A 199 -5.29 -20.07 -26.60
N SER A 200 -5.51 -21.25 -27.22
CA SER A 200 -5.64 -21.44 -28.67
C SER A 200 -6.64 -20.51 -29.35
N ASP A 201 -7.72 -20.16 -28.66
CA ASP A 201 -8.89 -19.49 -29.26
C ASP A 201 -8.87 -17.96 -29.12
N LYS A 202 -7.93 -17.40 -28.33
CA LYS A 202 -7.83 -15.95 -28.06
C LYS A 202 -6.55 -15.29 -28.62
N SER A 203 -5.67 -16.06 -29.26
CA SER A 203 -4.33 -15.63 -29.70
C SER A 203 -4.29 -14.53 -30.79
N SER A 204 -5.41 -14.25 -31.45
CA SER A 204 -5.52 -13.31 -32.57
C SER A 204 -5.70 -11.85 -32.17
N PHE A 205 -6.11 -11.58 -30.93
CA PHE A 205 -6.30 -10.20 -30.47
C PHE A 205 -4.97 -9.42 -30.49
N VAL A 206 -5.07 -8.14 -30.87
CA VAL A 206 -4.01 -7.14 -30.83
C VAL A 206 -4.68 -5.81 -30.53
N GLY A 207 -4.25 -5.14 -29.46
CA GLY A 207 -4.68 -3.79 -29.09
C GLY A 207 -4.11 -2.70 -30.00
N GLU A 208 -4.28 -1.46 -29.58
CA GLU A 208 -3.88 -0.28 -30.34
C GLU A 208 -2.34 -0.15 -30.39
N LEU A 209 -1.66 -0.46 -29.28
CA LEU A 209 -0.21 -0.41 -29.17
C LEU A 209 0.41 -1.74 -29.64
N LYS A 210 0.32 -2.01 -30.94
CA LYS A 210 0.76 -3.27 -31.59
C LYS A 210 2.20 -3.69 -31.27
N TRP A 211 3.08 -2.74 -30.97
CA TRP A 211 4.49 -2.99 -30.62
C TRP A 211 4.66 -3.66 -29.25
N LEU A 212 3.62 -3.71 -28.42
CA LEU A 212 3.61 -4.42 -27.14
C LEU A 212 3.54 -5.94 -27.30
N LYS A 213 2.99 -6.45 -28.41
CA LYS A 213 2.88 -7.89 -28.66
C LYS A 213 4.26 -8.47 -28.99
N PRO A 214 4.84 -9.31 -28.12
CA PRO A 214 6.16 -9.86 -28.38
C PRO A 214 6.09 -10.96 -29.46
N ALA A 215 7.11 -11.01 -30.32
CA ALA A 215 7.23 -12.05 -31.35
C ALA A 215 7.54 -13.43 -30.77
N SER A 216 8.13 -13.49 -29.57
CA SER A 216 8.46 -14.72 -28.86
C SER A 216 8.74 -14.44 -27.38
N VAL A 217 8.77 -15.50 -26.56
CA VAL A 217 9.22 -15.41 -25.15
C VAL A 217 10.62 -14.82 -25.04
N SER A 218 11.54 -15.19 -25.94
CA SER A 218 12.92 -14.66 -25.94
C SER A 218 12.95 -13.15 -26.24
N ALA A 219 12.14 -12.69 -27.20
CA ALA A 219 12.00 -11.27 -27.52
C ALA A 219 11.42 -10.47 -26.34
N TYR A 220 10.40 -11.02 -25.68
CA TYR A 220 9.84 -10.45 -24.45
C TYR A 220 10.90 -10.32 -23.35
N LEU A 221 11.64 -11.39 -23.03
CA LEU A 221 12.66 -11.38 -21.99
C LEU A 221 13.79 -10.39 -22.30
N SER A 222 14.17 -10.29 -23.57
CA SER A 222 15.20 -9.34 -24.02
C SER A 222 14.72 -7.89 -23.84
N ASN A 223 13.49 -7.58 -24.24
CA ASN A 223 12.89 -6.26 -24.05
C ASN A 223 12.73 -5.91 -22.57
N ARG A 224 12.13 -6.81 -21.77
CA ARG A 224 12.00 -6.65 -20.31
C ARG A 224 13.34 -6.34 -19.65
N ASN A 225 14.37 -7.14 -19.95
CA ASN A 225 15.69 -6.94 -19.37
C ASN A 225 16.31 -5.62 -19.83
N ALA A 226 16.13 -5.20 -21.09
CA ALA A 226 16.60 -3.91 -21.57
C ALA A 226 15.90 -2.74 -20.84
N LEU A 227 14.58 -2.81 -20.64
CA LEU A 227 13.80 -1.82 -19.91
C LEU A 227 14.24 -1.71 -18.43
N ILE A 228 14.52 -2.85 -17.78
CA ILE A 228 15.00 -2.87 -16.39
C ILE A 228 16.46 -2.39 -16.30
N ASN A 229 17.34 -2.86 -17.19
CA ASN A 229 18.78 -2.58 -17.11
C ASN A 229 19.12 -1.14 -17.52
N ASN A 230 18.42 -0.58 -18.51
CA ASN A 230 18.58 0.85 -18.87
C ASN A 230 18.19 1.78 -17.70
N ARG A 231 17.55 1.26 -16.64
CA ARG A 231 17.26 2.01 -15.39
C ARG A 231 18.34 1.83 -14.32
N LEU A 232 19.01 0.68 -14.26
CA LEU A 232 20.12 0.47 -13.32
C LEU A 232 21.35 1.34 -13.66
N SER A 233 21.51 1.73 -14.92
CA SER A 233 22.58 2.61 -15.38
C SER A 233 22.39 4.10 -15.05
N ASP A 234 21.16 4.56 -14.82
CA ASP A 234 20.88 5.94 -14.41
C ASP A 234 21.12 6.16 -12.89
N THR A 235 21.31 5.10 -12.11
CA THR A 235 21.58 5.14 -10.66
C THR A 235 23.05 5.01 -10.26
N THR A 236 23.97 4.81 -11.21
CA THR A 236 25.39 4.49 -10.92
C THR A 236 26.37 5.67 -10.96
N ASP A 237 25.91 6.92 -10.85
CA ASP A 237 26.78 8.09 -10.61
C ASP A 237 26.83 8.49 -9.12
N ASN A 238 26.95 7.50 -8.24
CA ASN A 238 27.60 7.69 -6.95
C ASN A 238 28.40 6.44 -6.59
N SER A 239 29.73 6.63 -6.63
CA SER A 239 30.74 5.67 -6.23
C SER A 239 30.44 5.05 -4.87
N HIS A 240 30.28 3.73 -4.82
CA HIS A 240 30.97 2.87 -3.85
C HIS A 240 30.91 1.43 -4.36
N SER A 241 32.10 0.83 -4.46
CA SER A 241 32.29 -0.58 -4.78
C SER A 241 31.60 -1.46 -3.73
N THR A 242 30.62 -2.25 -4.18
CA THR A 242 30.08 -3.38 -3.40
C THR A 242 30.27 -4.70 -4.16
N PRO A 243 30.52 -5.81 -3.44
CA PRO A 243 30.99 -7.07 -4.02
C PRO A 243 29.89 -7.77 -4.82
N GLY A 244 30.30 -8.66 -5.72
CA GLY A 244 29.44 -9.39 -6.65
C GLY A 244 28.21 -10.02 -5.98
N ILE A 245 27.06 -9.79 -6.60
CA ILE A 245 25.77 -10.36 -6.21
C ILE A 245 25.89 -11.90 -6.24
N PRO A 246 25.64 -12.61 -5.12
CA PRO A 246 25.60 -14.06 -5.11
C PRO A 246 24.51 -14.58 -6.05
N ASN A 247 24.78 -15.72 -6.72
CA ASN A 247 23.81 -16.47 -7.53
C ASN A 247 22.64 -16.99 -6.67
N ALA A 248 21.71 -16.10 -6.31
CA ALA A 248 20.41 -16.43 -5.72
C ALA A 248 19.48 -15.19 -5.73
N ILE A 249 19.29 -14.53 -6.87
CA ILE A 249 18.09 -13.69 -7.04
C ILE A 249 16.99 -14.59 -7.60
N ARG A 250 16.39 -15.37 -6.69
CA ARG A 250 15.07 -15.95 -6.90
C ARG A 250 14.04 -14.98 -6.35
N ILE A 251 13.22 -14.52 -7.29
CA ILE A 251 11.82 -14.09 -7.16
C ILE A 251 11.61 -12.73 -6.46
N SER A 252 10.96 -11.81 -7.17
CA SER A 252 10.15 -10.77 -6.55
C SER A 252 8.86 -10.64 -7.35
N ASN A 253 7.80 -11.13 -6.74
CA ASN A 253 6.39 -10.78 -6.94
C ASN A 253 5.78 -11.04 -8.32
N TYR A 254 5.94 -12.26 -8.83
CA TYR A 254 4.94 -12.87 -9.70
C TYR A 254 4.36 -14.07 -8.94
N PRO A 255 3.03 -14.27 -8.89
CA PRO A 255 2.47 -15.55 -8.43
C PRO A 255 3.06 -16.72 -9.24
#